data_AF-A0A815TBD4-F1
#
_entry.id   AF-A0A815TBD4-F1
#
_cell.length_a   1.000
_cell.length_b   1.000
_cell.length_c   1.000
_cell.angle_alpha   90.00
_cell.angle_beta   90.00
_cell.angle_gamma   90.00
#
_symmetry.space_group_name_H-M   'P 1'
#
loop_
_entity.id
_entity.type
_entity.pdbx_description
1 polymer ?
#
loop_
_entity_poly.entity_id
_entity_poly.type
_entity_poly.pdbx_seq_one_letter_code
_entity_poly.pdbx_strand_id
1 'polypeptide(L)'
;AQINNLSIYWNSNIKSRLDLSKQDIINDLKSIKQSKYPKMNFIIQPLNCQAKLKIAKTAQEQDFTEAVLITNIDFEDIYLNINRNQ
;
A
#
# COMPACT_ATOMS: atom_id res chain seq x y z
N ALA A 1 11.96 0.34 7.96
CA ALA A 1 10.92 -0.66 7.63
C ALA A 1 11.09 -1.09 6.19
N GLN A 2 11.00 -2.39 5.91
CA GLN A 2 11.01 -2.92 4.54
C GLN A 2 9.60 -3.40 4.20
N ILE A 3 9.12 -3.04 3.02
CA ILE A 3 7.86 -3.51 2.47
C ILE A 3 8.18 -4.30 1.21
N ASN A 4 7.75 -5.56 1.17
CA ASN A 4 7.93 -6.43 0.01
C ASN A 4 6.60 -6.60 -0.73
N ASN A 5 6.63 -6.58 -2.06
CA ASN A 5 5.46 -6.72 -2.93
C ASN A 5 4.33 -5.72 -2.65
N LEU A 6 4.67 -4.45 -2.40
CA LEU A 6 3.69 -3.37 -2.34
C LEU A 6 3.02 -3.24 -3.71
N SER A 7 1.70 -3.34 -3.75
CA SER A 7 0.91 -3.15 -4.96
C SER A 7 -0.36 -2.37 -4.65
N ILE A 8 -0.86 -1.66 -5.65
CA ILE A 8 -2.15 -0.96 -5.58
C ILE A 8 -2.97 -1.45 -6.76
N TYR A 9 -4.16 -1.99 -6.48
CA TYR A 9 -5.11 -2.36 -7.51
C TYR A 9 -6.40 -1.58 -7.35
N TRP A 10 -7.10 -1.41 -8.46
CA TRP A 10 -8.43 -0.82 -8.49
C TRP A 10 -9.40 -1.77 -9.16
N ASN A 11 -10.53 -2.03 -8.50
CA ASN A 11 -11.59 -2.88 -9.05
C ASN A 11 -12.92 -2.14 -8.91
N SER A 12 -13.45 -1.67 -10.04
CA SER A 12 -14.75 -0.98 -10.13
C SER A 12 -15.96 -1.92 -10.02
N ASN A 13 -15.76 -3.23 -10.17
CA ASN A 13 -16.84 -4.23 -10.28
C ASN A 13 -17.03 -5.09 -9.03
N ILE A 14 -16.48 -4.67 -7.88
CA ILE A 14 -16.72 -5.37 -6.61
C ILE A 14 -18.08 -4.94 -6.05
N LYS A 15 -18.98 -5.91 -5.79
CA LYS A 15 -20.17 -5.65 -4.97
C LYS A 15 -19.69 -5.09 -3.63
N SER A 16 -20.35 -4.05 -3.14
CA SER A 16 -20.03 -3.46 -1.84
C SER A 16 -19.83 -4.56 -0.81
N ARG A 17 -18.66 -4.57 -0.15
CA ARG A 17 -18.35 -5.56 0.89
C ARG A 17 -19.31 -5.47 2.09
N LEU A 18 -20.13 -4.42 2.15
CA LEU A 18 -21.12 -4.18 3.20
C LEU A 18 -22.22 -5.25 3.23
N ASP A 19 -22.47 -5.94 2.11
CA ASP A 19 -23.49 -7.00 2.02
C ASP A 19 -22.89 -8.42 2.06
N LEU A 20 -21.57 -8.54 2.19
CA LEU A 20 -20.88 -9.83 2.16
C LEU A 20 -20.89 -10.49 3.54
N SER A 21 -21.12 -11.81 3.57
CA SER A 21 -20.94 -12.56 4.80
C SER A 21 -19.45 -12.60 5.21
N LYS A 22 -19.17 -12.93 6.47
CA LYS A 22 -17.78 -13.12 6.94
C LYS A 22 -17.01 -14.15 6.09
N GLN A 23 -17.68 -15.19 5.60
CA GLN A 23 -17.05 -16.23 4.78
C GLN A 23 -16.73 -15.73 3.37
N ASP A 24 -17.58 -14.89 2.79
CA ASP A 24 -17.35 -14.29 1.47
C ASP A 24 -16.14 -13.36 1.49
N ILE A 25 -15.99 -12.55 2.55
CA ILE A 25 -14.81 -11.70 2.76
C ILE A 25 -13.55 -12.55 2.89
N ILE A 26 -13.59 -13.65 3.65
CA ILE A 26 -12.44 -14.56 3.81
C ILE A 26 -12.07 -15.20 2.46
N ASN A 27 -13.06 -15.63 1.68
CA ASN A 27 -12.83 -16.23 0.36
C ASN A 27 -12.22 -15.21 -0.61
N ASP A 28 -12.72 -13.97 -0.61
CA ASP A 28 -12.18 -12.85 -1.39
C ASP A 28 -10.71 -12.57 -1.02
N LEU A 29 -10.38 -12.47 0.28
CA LEU A 29 -9.02 -12.26 0.75
C LEU A 29 -8.07 -13.44 0.43
N LYS A 30 -8.55 -14.68 0.53
CA LYS A 30 -7.76 -15.87 0.13
C LYS A 30 -7.46 -15.84 -1.36
N SER A 31 -8.42 -15.41 -2.17
CA SER A 31 -8.26 -15.30 -3.62
C SER A 31 -7.14 -14.30 -4.01
N ILE A 32 -7.03 -13.19 -3.27
CA ILE A 32 -5.94 -12.20 -3.44
C ILE A 32 -4.57 -12.84 -3.12
N LYS A 33 -4.48 -13.62 -2.03
CA LYS A 33 -3.21 -14.19 -1.55
C LYS A 33 -2.68 -15.34 -2.43
N GLN A 34 -3.55 -16.04 -3.16
CA GLN A 34 -3.20 -17.27 -3.89
C GLN A 34 -2.77 -17.07 -5.35
N SER A 35 -2.64 -15.82 -5.82
CA SER A 35 -2.05 -15.42 -7.11
C SER A 35 -2.25 -16.39 -8.30
N LYS A 36 -3.51 -16.52 -8.73
CA LYS A 36 -3.84 -16.75 -10.15
C LYS A 36 -4.90 -15.75 -10.62
N TYR A 37 -4.67 -14.45 -10.40
CA TYR A 37 -5.46 -13.39 -11.03
C TYR A 37 -4.64 -12.68 -12.11
N PRO A 38 -4.61 -13.19 -13.35
CA PRO A 38 -4.20 -12.41 -14.53
C PRO A 38 -5.20 -11.27 -14.88
N LYS A 39 -6.07 -10.86 -13.95
CA LYS A 39 -7.21 -9.95 -14.18
C LYS A 39 -7.37 -8.84 -13.13
N MET A 40 -6.49 -8.74 -12.13
CA MET A 40 -6.52 -7.57 -11.24
C MET A 40 -5.87 -6.38 -11.95
N ASN A 41 -6.62 -5.29 -12.09
CA ASN A 41 -6.12 -4.03 -12.64
C ASN A 41 -5.25 -3.35 -11.59
N PHE A 42 -3.99 -3.80 -11.49
CA PHE A 42 -2.95 -3.15 -10.69
C PHE A 42 -2.63 -1.79 -11.30
N ILE A 43 -2.89 -0.72 -10.54
CA ILE A 43 -2.42 0.63 -10.86
C ILE A 43 -0.92 0.72 -10.60
N ILE A 44 -0.46 0.14 -9.49
CA ILE A 44 0.96 -0.02 -9.16
C ILE A 44 1.28 -1.51 -9.13
N GLN A 45 2.19 -1.94 -10.00
CA GLN A 45 2.69 -3.31 -10.00
C GLN A 45 3.43 -3.61 -8.69
N PRO A 46 3.44 -4.88 -8.23
CA PRO A 46 4.20 -5.26 -7.05
C PRO A 46 5.65 -4.77 -7.11
N LEU A 47 6.06 -4.03 -6.09
CA LEU A 47 7.43 -3.51 -5.94
C LEU A 47 7.90 -3.63 -4.49
N ASN A 48 9.20 -3.69 -4.28
CA ASN A 48 9.78 -3.60 -2.94
C ASN A 48 10.20 -2.16 -2.63
N CYS A 49 10.10 -1.77 -1.37
CA CYS A 49 10.62 -0.50 -0.90
C CYS A 49 11.17 -0.56 0.52
N GLN A 50 12.10 0.33 0.82
CA GLN A 50 12.75 0.45 2.12
C GLN A 50 12.61 1.88 2.64
N ALA A 51 11.92 2.04 3.77
CA ALA A 51 11.82 3.31 4.48
C ALA A 51 12.80 3.35 5.66
N LYS A 52 13.66 4.37 5.72
CA LYS A 52 14.51 4.69 6.87
C LYS A 52 13.90 5.88 7.61
N LEU A 53 13.36 5.61 8.79
CA LEU A 53 12.70 6.59 9.65
C LEU A 53 13.72 7.14 10.66
N LYS A 54 13.86 8.46 10.74
CA LYS A 54 14.64 9.15 11.78
C LYS A 54 13.72 10.14 12.49
N ILE A 55 13.47 9.89 13.78
CA ILE A 55 12.77 10.83 14.65
C ILE A 55 13.85 11.74 15.24
N ALA A 56 13.90 12.99 14.82
CA ALA A 56 14.79 13.98 15.40
C ALA A 56 14.08 14.66 16.57
N LYS A 57 14.67 14.57 17.77
CA LYS A 57 14.31 15.47 18.87
C LYS A 57 15.08 16.77 18.65
N THR A 58 14.40 17.87 18.41
CA THR A 58 15.03 19.19 18.37
C THR A 58 15.44 19.55 19.80
N ALA A 59 16.74 19.59 20.07
CA ALA A 59 17.25 20.08 21.33
C ALA A 59 17.42 21.60 21.21
N GLN A 60 16.36 22.37 21.50
CA GLN A 60 16.49 23.77 21.88
C GLN A 60 15.28 24.20 22.71
N GLU A 61 15.60 24.50 23.98
CA GLU A 61 15.00 25.46 24.92
C GLU A 61 13.47 25.58 25.02
N GLN A 62 12.96 25.17 26.20
CA GLN A 62 11.74 25.65 26.89
C GLN A 62 10.63 26.33 26.05
N ASP A 63 10.09 25.66 25.04
CA ASP A 63 8.64 25.64 24.73
C ASP A 63 8.43 24.77 23.47
N PHE A 64 7.48 23.83 23.56
CA PHE A 64 7.00 22.97 22.46
C PHE A 64 8.07 22.35 21.54
N THR A 65 8.60 21.20 21.95
CA THR A 65 9.44 20.37 21.07
C THR A 65 8.57 19.64 20.04
N GLU A 66 8.38 20.21 18.85
CA GLU A 66 7.82 19.47 17.72
C GLU A 66 8.79 18.35 17.31
N ALA A 67 8.33 17.10 17.40
CA ALA A 67 9.09 15.96 16.89
C ALA A 67 9.10 16.03 15.36
N VAL A 68 10.26 16.28 14.76
CA VAL A 68 10.41 16.28 13.31
C VAL A 68 10.64 14.84 12.84
N LEU A 69 9.69 14.34 12.03
CA LEU A 69 9.79 13.04 11.38
C LEU A 69 10.52 13.19 10.05
N ILE A 70 11.78 12.74 9.98
CA ILE A 70 12.56 12.68 8.73
C ILE A 70 12.49 11.25 8.21
N THR A 71 12.03 11.07 6.98
CA THR A 71 11.95 9.74 6.35
C THR A 71 12.58 9.76 4.97
N ASN A 72 13.48 8.82 4.72
CA ASN A 72 13.95 8.51 3.38
C ASN A 72 13.28 7.21 2.92
N ILE A 73 12.66 7.21 1.75
CA ILE A 73 11.99 6.05 1.19
C ILE A 73 12.65 5.72 -0.15
N ASP A 74 13.30 4.56 -0.20
CA ASP A 74 13.91 4.01 -1.40
C ASP A 74 12.93 3.02 -2.03
N PHE A 75 12.59 3.21 -3.31
CA PHE A 75 11.71 2.32 -4.07
C PHE A 75 12.50 1.61 -5.18
N GLU A 76 12.12 0.38 -5.51
CA GLU A 76 12.40 -0.19 -6.84
C GLU A 76 11.65 0.58 -7.94
N ASP A 77 11.92 0.28 -9.22
CA ASP A 77 11.22 0.88 -10.35
C ASP A 77 9.70 0.79 -10.19
N ILE A 78 9.03 1.95 -10.25
CA ILE A 78 7.58 2.05 -10.08
C ILE A 78 6.91 1.92 -11.45
N TYR A 79 6.29 0.78 -11.71
CA TYR A 79 5.51 0.55 -12.92
C TYR A 79 4.04 0.92 -12.69
N LEU A 80 3.60 1.96 -13.40
CA LEU A 80 2.21 2.44 -13.39
C LEU A 80 1.43 1.86 -14.57
N ASN A 81 0.25 1.28 -14.29
CA ASN A 81 -0.69 0.84 -15.31
C ASN A 81 -2.04 1.52 -15.10
N ILE A 82 -2.18 2.72 -15.66
CA ILE A 82 -3.42 3.49 -15.63
C ILE A 82 -4.23 3.12 -16.86
N ASN A 83 -5.17 2.19 -16.67
CA ASN A 83 -6.06 1.76 -17.74
C ASN A 83 -7.13 2.85 -17.97
N ARG A 84 -6.91 3.74 -18.95
CA ARG A 84 -7.79 4.90 -19.23
C ARG A 84 -9.12 4.55 -19.90
N ASN A 85 -9.36 3.27 -20.19
CA ASN A 85 -10.47 2.81 -21.03
C ASN A 85 -11.53 1.99 -20.25
N GLN A 86 -11.72 2.25 -18.96
CA GLN A 86 -12.85 1.74 -18.17
C GLN A 86 -13.61 2.89 -17.52
#